data_AF-A0A3S0FPN7-F1
#
_entry.id   AF-A0A3S0FPN7-F1
#
_cell.length_a   1.000
_cell.length_b   1.000
_cell.length_c   1.000
_cell.angle_alpha   90.00
_cell.angle_beta   90.00
_cell.angle_gamma   90.00
#
_symmetry.space_group_name_H-M   'P 1'
#
loop_
_entity.id
_entity.type
_entity.pdbx_description
1 polymer ?
#
loop_
_entity_poly.entity_id
_entity_poly.type
_entity_poly.pdbx_seq_one_letter_code
_entity_poly.pdbx_strand_id
1 'polypeptide(L)'
;MVAALLFTITAFISLGGMAGKADKVIAARQDTLDAKAETKKRIDELLEERAVLRFTRTTQEAVDASKRLADAATAARAAECGNGDARQRGNNCRAKETAEGNEIASYARAQRDKASTDRADAIDSELKALRAQRLGNGGSVGAADPLAAVLEKALGAWATVLTSTWKMVTAVGFDLALVMLAIGIERLGDHRAGKPMNERRADTSRPEKTQAIEAEPTEQVLPASLHPKLVASNEAPTGSVRAIITANLAAAKGARVEIAELGERYKVVCRAQGKRAVPPAEFVTAVAQFCTKLGLKLKDVDDQLYLMDVQLTEVRETA
;
A
#
# COMPACT_ATOMS: atom_id res chain seq x y z
N MET A 1 13.21 22.48 55.70
CA MET A 1 11.87 22.02 55.29
C MET A 1 11.13 23.00 54.39
N VAL A 2 11.05 24.30 54.71
CA VAL A 2 10.29 25.29 53.91
C VAL A 2 10.77 25.39 52.44
N ALA A 3 12.07 25.34 52.18
CA ALA A 3 12.62 25.34 50.82
C ALA A 3 12.25 24.08 50.00
N ALA A 4 12.17 22.91 50.64
CA ALA A 4 11.77 21.67 49.98
C ALA A 4 10.27 21.69 49.60
N LEU A 5 9.43 22.32 50.42
CA LEU A 5 8.00 22.48 50.18
C LEU A 5 7.69 23.49 49.06
N LEU A 6 8.48 24.56 48.94
CA LEU A 6 8.37 25.51 47.82
C LEU A 6 8.84 24.88 46.50
N PHE A 7 9.87 24.03 46.52
CA PHE A 7 10.34 23.32 45.32
C PHE A 7 9.30 22.31 44.82
N THR A 8 8.63 21.57 45.71
CA THR A 8 7.58 20.61 45.31
C THR A 8 6.35 21.32 44.73
N ILE A 9 5.89 22.42 45.33
CA ILE A 9 4.74 23.18 44.79
C ILE A 9 5.06 23.75 43.40
N THR A 10 6.27 24.30 43.20
CA THR A 10 6.68 24.86 41.91
C THR A 10 6.85 23.76 40.85
N ALA A 11 7.37 22.59 41.23
CA ALA A 11 7.47 21.43 40.35
C ALA A 11 6.09 20.88 39.93
N PHE A 12 5.13 20.79 40.87
CA PHE A 12 3.78 20.29 40.57
C PHE A 12 2.97 21.23 39.66
N ILE A 13 3.08 22.55 39.86
CA ILE A 13 2.41 23.53 38.98
C ILE A 13 3.06 23.55 37.60
N SER A 14 4.38 23.36 37.51
CA SER A 14 5.10 23.27 36.23
C SER A 14 4.75 22.00 35.42
N LEU A 15 4.56 20.85 36.08
CA LEU A 15 4.19 19.60 35.40
C LEU A 15 2.77 19.64 34.79
N GLY A 16 1.79 20.27 35.46
CA GLY A 16 0.41 20.32 34.99
C GLY A 16 0.22 21.10 33.68
N GLY A 17 1.00 22.17 33.46
CA GLY A 17 0.96 22.96 32.24
C GLY A 17 1.68 22.32 31.04
N MET A 18 2.60 21.38 31.29
CA MET A 18 3.35 20.68 30.24
C MET A 18 2.53 19.53 29.62
N ALA A 19 1.70 18.85 30.41
CA ALA A 19 0.88 17.73 29.93
C ALA A 19 -0.04 18.12 28.76
N GLY A 20 -0.81 19.21 28.88
CA GLY A 20 -1.74 19.64 27.83
C GLY A 20 -1.08 20.24 26.57
N LYS A 21 0.19 20.66 26.64
CA LYS A 21 0.94 21.15 25.47
C LYS A 21 1.65 20.00 24.73
N ALA A 22 2.10 18.98 25.46
CA ALA A 22 2.68 17.78 24.87
C ALA A 22 1.67 17.08 23.94
N ASP A 23 0.40 16.97 24.36
CA ASP A 23 -0.65 16.34 23.55
C ASP A 23 -0.88 17.07 22.21
N LYS A 24 -0.88 18.41 22.22
CA LYS A 24 -1.06 19.20 20.98
C LYS A 24 0.11 19.03 20.01
N VAL A 25 1.34 18.93 20.53
CA VAL A 25 2.53 18.73 19.70
C VAL A 25 2.56 17.31 19.13
N ILE A 26 2.16 16.30 19.92
CA ILE A 26 2.06 14.91 19.47
C ILE A 26 0.97 14.80 18.40
N ALA A 27 -0.22 15.38 18.62
CA ALA A 27 -1.30 15.40 17.65
C ALA A 27 -0.88 16.08 16.33
N ALA A 28 -0.29 17.28 16.40
CA ALA A 28 0.19 17.98 15.20
C ALA A 28 1.29 17.17 14.46
N ARG A 29 2.17 16.47 15.19
CA ARG A 29 3.15 15.58 14.58
C ARG A 29 2.49 14.40 13.88
N GLN A 30 1.50 13.78 14.51
CA GLN A 30 0.73 12.70 13.92
C GLN A 30 0.03 13.16 12.64
N ASP A 31 -0.64 14.32 12.67
CA ASP A 31 -1.30 14.90 11.50
C ASP A 31 -0.32 15.11 10.33
N THR A 32 0.92 15.55 10.61
CA THR A 32 1.94 15.72 9.55
C THR A 32 2.46 14.40 9.01
N LEU A 33 2.50 13.33 9.82
CA LEU A 33 2.90 12.00 9.39
C LEU A 33 1.79 11.38 8.53
N ASP A 34 0.55 11.51 8.96
CA ASP A 34 -0.63 11.02 8.25
C ASP A 34 -0.77 11.72 6.90
N ALA A 35 -0.62 13.06 6.85
CA ALA A 35 -0.64 13.82 5.59
C ALA A 35 0.49 13.41 4.63
N LYS A 36 1.67 13.05 5.15
CA LYS A 36 2.78 12.53 4.33
C LYS A 36 2.49 11.12 3.80
N ALA A 37 1.90 10.26 4.63
CA ALA A 37 1.51 8.92 4.24
C ALA A 37 0.44 8.96 3.14
N GLU A 38 -0.57 9.83 3.30
CA GLU A 38 -1.61 10.07 2.30
C GLU A 38 -1.03 10.61 0.99
N THR A 39 -0.14 11.62 1.06
CA THR A 39 0.54 12.15 -0.14
C THR A 39 1.34 11.08 -0.86
N LYS A 40 2.05 10.20 -0.12
CA LYS A 40 2.79 9.08 -0.71
C LYS A 40 1.85 8.11 -1.40
N LYS A 41 0.78 7.68 -0.72
CA LYS A 41 -0.24 6.80 -1.27
C LYS A 41 -0.84 7.37 -2.55
N ARG A 42 -1.17 8.65 -2.57
CA ARG A 42 -1.70 9.34 -3.75
C ARG A 42 -0.72 9.36 -4.92
N ILE A 43 0.57 9.59 -4.66
CA ILE A 43 1.62 9.51 -5.69
C ILE A 43 1.69 8.10 -6.28
N ASP A 44 1.66 7.07 -5.42
CA ASP A 44 1.74 5.67 -5.85
C ASP A 44 0.51 5.29 -6.70
N GLU A 45 -0.71 5.67 -6.28
CA GLU A 45 -1.95 5.49 -7.06
C GLU A 45 -1.88 6.14 -8.44
N LEU A 46 -1.40 7.39 -8.53
CA LEU A 46 -1.25 8.10 -9.81
C LEU A 46 -0.19 7.46 -10.71
N LEU A 47 0.89 6.91 -10.15
CA LEU A 47 1.91 6.19 -10.91
C LEU A 47 1.36 4.88 -11.48
N GLU A 48 0.56 4.14 -10.71
CA GLU A 48 -0.12 2.95 -11.18
C GLU A 48 -1.11 3.28 -12.31
N GLU A 49 -1.95 4.31 -12.12
CA GLU A 49 -2.88 4.78 -13.15
C GLU A 49 -2.13 5.18 -14.43
N ARG A 50 -1.02 5.91 -14.29
CA ARG A 50 -0.17 6.32 -15.41
C ARG A 50 0.44 5.16 -16.17
N ALA A 51 0.81 4.08 -15.47
CA ALA A 51 1.42 2.88 -16.05
C ALA A 51 0.44 2.04 -16.87
N VAL A 52 -0.86 2.08 -16.53
CA VAL A 52 -1.92 1.37 -17.27
C VAL A 52 -2.26 2.07 -18.59
N LEU A 53 -2.09 3.40 -18.67
CA LEU A 53 -2.38 4.19 -19.87
C LEU A 53 -1.37 3.89 -20.99
N ARG A 54 -1.81 3.16 -22.01
CA ARG A 54 -1.09 3.03 -23.29
C ARG A 54 -1.73 3.97 -24.31
N PHE A 55 -0.97 4.93 -24.80
CA PHE A 55 -1.46 5.88 -25.80
C PHE A 55 -0.36 6.30 -26.77
N THR A 56 -0.79 6.69 -27.96
CA THR A 56 0.05 7.43 -28.91
C THR A 56 -0.11 8.91 -28.61
N ARG A 57 1.00 9.62 -28.45
CA ARG A 57 0.94 11.06 -28.18
C ARG A 57 0.35 11.79 -29.38
N THR A 58 -0.81 12.40 -29.19
CA THR A 58 -1.56 13.07 -30.27
C THR A 58 -1.85 14.51 -29.88
N THR A 59 -1.46 15.46 -30.72
CA THR A 59 -1.67 16.89 -30.48
C THR A 59 -3.02 17.36 -31.03
N GLN A 60 -3.45 18.57 -30.67
CA GLN A 60 -4.69 19.15 -31.21
C GLN A 60 -4.59 19.34 -32.73
N GLU A 61 -3.41 19.73 -33.23
CA GLU A 61 -3.17 19.93 -34.66
C GLU A 61 -3.36 18.63 -35.46
N ALA A 62 -2.99 17.48 -34.87
CA ALA A 62 -3.22 16.18 -35.49
C ALA A 62 -4.72 15.84 -35.56
N VAL A 63 -5.49 16.14 -34.50
CA VAL A 63 -6.95 15.98 -34.49
C VAL A 63 -7.62 16.86 -35.55
N ASP A 64 -7.20 18.13 -35.64
CA ASP A 64 -7.72 19.08 -36.64
C ASP A 64 -7.32 18.69 -38.08
N ALA A 65 -6.14 18.11 -38.26
CA ALA A 65 -5.73 17.53 -39.54
C ALA A 65 -6.63 16.35 -39.95
N SER A 66 -6.85 15.38 -39.06
CA SER A 66 -7.75 14.25 -39.33
C SER A 66 -9.19 14.69 -39.57
N LYS A 67 -9.66 15.72 -38.87
CA LYS A 67 -10.99 16.31 -39.09
C LYS A 67 -11.13 16.86 -40.51
N ARG A 68 -10.15 17.65 -40.97
CA ARG A 68 -10.15 18.20 -42.34
C ARG A 68 -10.17 17.11 -43.41
N LEU A 69 -9.47 15.99 -43.19
CA LEU A 69 -9.50 14.84 -44.10
C LEU A 69 -10.88 14.16 -44.12
N ALA A 70 -11.50 13.96 -42.95
CA ALA A 70 -12.85 13.41 -42.85
C ALA A 70 -13.90 14.31 -43.52
N ASP A 71 -13.82 15.62 -43.30
CA ASP A 71 -14.70 16.61 -43.93
C ASP A 71 -14.51 16.62 -45.46
N ALA A 72 -13.26 16.57 -45.94
CA ALA A 72 -12.96 16.49 -47.37
C ALA A 72 -13.45 15.18 -48.00
N ALA A 73 -13.33 14.04 -47.31
CA ALA A 73 -13.84 12.77 -47.78
C ALA A 73 -15.38 12.73 -47.83
N THR A 74 -16.03 13.34 -46.84
CA THR A 74 -17.50 13.53 -46.79
C THR A 74 -17.97 14.37 -47.98
N ALA A 75 -17.30 15.49 -48.26
CA ALA A 75 -17.60 16.34 -49.41
C ALA A 75 -17.37 15.60 -50.75
N ALA A 76 -16.29 14.82 -50.84
CA ALA A 76 -15.99 14.01 -52.02
C ALA A 76 -17.02 12.89 -52.25
N ARG A 77 -17.55 12.28 -51.17
CA ARG A 77 -18.67 11.33 -51.29
C ARG A 77 -19.93 12.03 -51.77
N ALA A 78 -20.30 13.18 -51.18
CA ALA A 78 -21.49 13.91 -51.57
C ALA A 78 -21.48 14.30 -53.07
N ALA A 79 -20.31 14.69 -53.59
CA ALA A 79 -20.15 15.02 -55.00
C ALA A 79 -20.34 13.82 -55.96
N GLU A 80 -19.95 12.60 -55.56
CA GLU A 80 -20.02 11.40 -56.41
C GLU A 80 -21.31 10.58 -56.22
N CYS A 81 -21.83 10.54 -54.99
CA CYS A 81 -22.97 9.68 -54.62
C CYS A 81 -24.33 10.40 -54.66
N GLY A 82 -24.35 11.73 -54.76
CA GLY A 82 -25.57 12.53 -54.64
C GLY A 82 -26.23 12.42 -53.25
N ASN A 83 -27.49 12.83 -53.16
CA ASN A 83 -28.26 12.85 -51.90
C ASN A 83 -28.88 11.48 -51.53
N GLY A 84 -28.26 10.39 -51.95
CA GLY A 84 -28.77 9.02 -51.73
C GLY A 84 -29.80 8.53 -52.76
N ASP A 85 -30.10 9.32 -53.80
CA ASP A 85 -30.86 8.83 -54.95
C ASP A 85 -30.01 7.86 -55.77
N ALA A 86 -30.50 6.64 -55.99
CA ALA A 86 -29.81 5.62 -56.78
C ALA A 86 -29.47 6.08 -58.21
N ARG A 87 -30.23 7.03 -58.77
CA ARG A 87 -30.00 7.60 -60.11
C ARG A 87 -28.84 8.59 -60.17
N GLN A 88 -28.41 9.13 -59.03
CA GLN A 88 -27.34 10.12 -58.92
C GLN A 88 -25.98 9.50 -58.54
N ARG A 89 -25.93 8.17 -58.32
CA ARG A 89 -24.70 7.49 -57.90
C ARG A 89 -23.75 7.34 -59.09
N GLY A 90 -22.60 7.98 -59.03
CA GLY A 90 -21.50 7.80 -59.96
C GLY A 90 -20.80 6.45 -59.81
N ASN A 91 -20.00 6.10 -60.81
CA ASN A 91 -19.28 4.81 -60.88
C ASN A 91 -18.31 4.60 -59.69
N ASN A 92 -17.82 5.69 -59.07
CA ASN A 92 -16.86 5.61 -57.96
C ASN A 92 -17.51 5.75 -56.58
N CYS A 93 -18.84 5.82 -56.49
CA CYS A 93 -19.53 6.13 -55.24
C CYS A 93 -19.16 5.16 -54.09
N ARG A 94 -19.10 3.85 -54.34
CA ARG A 94 -18.69 2.85 -53.33
C ARG A 94 -17.27 3.07 -52.81
N ALA A 95 -16.35 3.47 -53.68
CA ALA A 95 -14.98 3.77 -53.28
C ALA A 95 -14.92 5.02 -52.39
N LYS A 96 -15.73 6.05 -52.68
CA LYS A 96 -15.83 7.25 -51.86
C LYS A 96 -16.48 7.00 -50.51
N GLU A 97 -17.53 6.19 -50.43
CA GLU A 97 -18.13 5.73 -49.17
C GLU A 97 -17.10 5.00 -48.29
N THR A 98 -16.29 4.12 -48.88
CA THR A 98 -15.22 3.41 -48.15
C THR A 98 -14.14 4.39 -47.66
N ALA A 99 -13.73 5.34 -48.50
CA ALA A 99 -12.76 6.36 -48.14
C ALA A 99 -13.26 7.27 -47.00
N GLU A 100 -14.51 7.73 -47.06
CA GLU A 100 -15.16 8.48 -45.98
C GLU A 100 -15.17 7.68 -44.67
N GLY A 101 -15.58 6.40 -44.71
CA GLY A 101 -15.56 5.52 -43.54
C GLY A 101 -14.17 5.39 -42.92
N ASN A 102 -13.12 5.27 -43.74
CA ASN A 102 -11.73 5.20 -43.27
C ASN A 102 -11.27 6.51 -42.61
N GLU A 103 -11.57 7.67 -43.22
CA GLU A 103 -11.18 8.97 -42.65
C GLU A 103 -11.97 9.32 -41.37
N ILE A 104 -13.26 8.98 -41.31
CA ILE A 104 -14.06 9.13 -40.07
C ILE A 104 -13.49 8.24 -38.97
N ALA A 105 -13.14 6.99 -39.28
CA ALA A 105 -12.52 6.09 -38.31
C ALA A 105 -11.14 6.59 -37.85
N SER A 106 -10.37 7.19 -38.75
CA SER A 106 -9.09 7.85 -38.46
C SER A 106 -9.27 9.04 -37.52
N TYR A 107 -10.22 9.92 -37.79
CA TYR A 107 -10.57 11.05 -36.91
C TYR A 107 -11.03 10.59 -35.52
N ALA A 108 -11.89 9.57 -35.45
CA ALA A 108 -12.33 9.00 -34.19
C ALA A 108 -11.19 8.35 -33.39
N ARG A 109 -10.18 7.79 -34.06
CA ARG A 109 -8.96 7.30 -33.41
C ARG A 109 -8.12 8.47 -32.87
N ALA A 110 -7.88 9.50 -33.67
CA ALA A 110 -7.13 10.68 -33.26
C ALA A 110 -7.73 11.36 -32.01
N GLN A 111 -9.06 11.47 -31.92
CA GLN A 111 -9.73 12.00 -30.74
C GLN A 111 -9.50 11.14 -29.48
N ARG A 112 -9.59 9.81 -29.59
CA ARG A 112 -9.34 8.91 -28.45
C ARG A 112 -7.89 8.96 -27.99
N ASP A 113 -6.95 9.03 -28.93
CA ASP A 113 -5.52 9.15 -28.63
C ASP A 113 -5.21 10.49 -27.96
N LYS A 114 -5.83 11.58 -28.44
CA LYS A 114 -5.73 12.89 -27.79
C LYS A 114 -6.29 12.86 -26.37
N ALA A 115 -7.50 12.34 -26.16
CA ALA A 115 -8.11 12.27 -24.83
C ALA A 115 -7.23 11.46 -23.85
N SER A 116 -6.59 10.40 -24.33
CA SER A 116 -5.66 9.60 -23.53
C SER A 116 -4.36 10.37 -23.22
N THR A 117 -3.86 11.14 -24.19
CA THR A 117 -2.70 12.03 -24.02
C THR A 117 -3.00 13.11 -22.97
N ASP A 118 -4.14 13.80 -23.09
CA ASP A 118 -4.54 14.87 -22.17
C ASP A 118 -4.70 14.35 -20.73
N ARG A 119 -5.27 13.14 -20.55
CA ARG A 119 -5.35 12.48 -19.24
C ARG A 119 -3.97 12.18 -18.66
N ALA A 120 -3.06 11.69 -19.48
CA ALA A 120 -1.70 11.40 -19.04
C ALA A 120 -0.94 12.67 -18.66
N ASP A 121 -1.06 13.74 -19.44
CA ASP A 121 -0.46 15.04 -19.13
C ASP A 121 -1.05 15.63 -17.83
N ALA A 122 -2.35 15.43 -17.57
CA ALA A 122 -2.98 15.81 -16.31
C ALA A 122 -2.38 15.07 -15.10
N ILE A 123 -2.24 13.74 -15.18
CA ILE A 123 -1.60 12.93 -14.14
C ILE A 123 -0.15 13.37 -13.92
N ASP A 124 0.60 13.59 -14.99
CA ASP A 124 2.01 14.02 -14.91
C ASP A 124 2.12 15.41 -14.24
N SER A 125 1.14 16.30 -14.46
CA SER A 125 1.06 17.60 -13.80
C SER A 125 0.72 17.50 -12.31
N GLU A 126 -0.20 16.61 -11.91
CA GLU A 126 -0.57 16.37 -10.51
C GLU A 126 0.62 15.75 -9.75
N LEU A 127 1.31 14.77 -10.35
CA LEU A 127 2.53 14.19 -9.81
C LEU A 127 3.61 15.26 -9.59
N LYS A 128 3.79 16.19 -10.54
CA LYS A 128 4.74 17.31 -10.38
C LYS A 128 4.34 18.23 -9.24
N ALA A 129 3.05 18.55 -9.10
CA ALA A 129 2.54 19.39 -8.01
C ALA A 129 2.73 18.73 -6.64
N LEU A 130 2.39 17.44 -6.48
CA LEU A 130 2.58 16.68 -5.25
C LEU A 130 4.06 16.56 -4.87
N ARG A 131 4.95 16.37 -5.86
CA ARG A 131 6.41 16.37 -5.62
C ARG A 131 6.92 17.73 -5.18
N ALA A 132 6.44 18.82 -5.80
CA ALA A 132 6.78 20.18 -5.39
C ALA A 132 6.27 20.49 -3.97
N GLN A 133 5.04 20.08 -3.65
CA GLN A 133 4.48 20.20 -2.30
C GLN A 133 5.31 19.42 -1.27
N ARG A 134 5.77 18.22 -1.61
CA ARG A 134 6.65 17.41 -0.74
C ARG A 134 8.01 18.06 -0.52
N LEU A 135 8.55 18.78 -1.50
CA LEU A 135 9.80 19.54 -1.35
C LEU A 135 9.60 20.83 -0.54
N GLY A 136 8.51 21.56 -0.78
CA GLY A 136 8.18 22.78 -0.05
C GLY A 136 7.82 22.54 1.42
N ASN A 137 7.00 21.52 1.68
CA ASN A 137 6.65 21.08 3.05
C ASN A 137 7.71 20.15 3.66
N GLY A 138 8.71 19.77 2.84
CA GLY A 138 9.85 18.94 3.21
C GLY A 138 10.97 19.69 3.91
N GLY A 139 10.76 20.97 4.27
CA GLY A 139 11.56 21.64 5.29
C GLY A 139 11.76 20.66 6.45
N SER A 140 13.01 20.26 6.66
CA SER A 140 13.41 19.06 7.41
C SER A 140 12.60 18.85 8.70
N VAL A 141 11.62 17.94 8.65
CA VAL A 141 11.02 17.39 9.89
C VAL A 141 12.08 16.63 10.71
N GLY A 142 13.28 16.44 10.16
CA GLY A 142 14.46 15.94 10.86
C GLY A 142 15.16 16.91 11.83
N ALA A 143 14.75 18.18 11.97
CA ALA A 143 15.43 19.11 12.87
C ALA A 143 14.54 20.10 13.65
N ALA A 144 13.22 20.06 13.47
CA ALA A 144 12.33 20.78 14.39
C ALA A 144 12.15 19.92 15.65
N ASP A 145 13.18 19.87 16.49
CA ASP A 145 12.99 19.67 17.91
C ASP A 145 11.86 20.66 18.29
N PRO A 146 10.67 20.21 18.72
CA PRO A 146 9.57 21.15 19.04
C PRO A 146 10.01 22.13 20.14
N LEU A 147 10.99 21.71 20.93
CA LEU A 147 11.71 22.54 21.88
C LEU A 147 12.55 23.65 21.20
N ALA A 148 13.23 23.37 20.09
CA ALA A 148 14.00 24.36 19.33
C ALA A 148 13.09 25.41 18.68
N ALA A 149 11.96 25.02 18.08
CA ALA A 149 11.00 25.96 17.50
C ALA A 149 10.33 26.87 18.56
N VAL A 150 10.05 26.33 19.75
CA VAL A 150 9.51 27.12 20.88
C VAL A 150 10.60 28.02 21.48
N LEU A 151 11.84 27.53 21.66
CA LEU A 151 12.95 28.34 22.14
C LEU A 151 13.30 29.45 21.15
N GLU A 152 13.29 29.20 19.85
CA GLU A 152 13.55 30.20 18.81
C GLU A 152 12.51 31.32 18.84
N LYS A 153 11.24 30.99 19.08
CA LYS A 153 10.17 31.98 19.22
C LYS A 153 10.24 32.77 20.54
N ALA A 154 10.78 32.18 21.61
CA ALA A 154 10.86 32.80 22.93
C ALA A 154 12.16 33.59 23.17
N LEU A 155 13.28 33.18 22.55
CA LEU A 155 14.64 33.69 22.82
C LEU A 155 15.31 34.26 21.55
N GLY A 156 14.63 34.23 20.40
CA GLY A 156 15.20 34.65 19.12
C GLY A 156 16.39 33.78 18.68
N ALA A 157 17.28 34.35 17.87
CA ALA A 157 18.44 33.66 17.29
C ALA A 157 19.43 33.03 18.30
N TRP A 158 19.29 33.32 19.60
CA TRP A 158 20.14 32.79 20.67
C TRP A 158 19.74 31.38 21.13
N ALA A 159 18.55 30.92 20.72
CA ALA A 159 17.99 29.61 21.06
C ALA A 159 18.83 28.41 20.60
N THR A 160 19.46 28.51 19.42
CA THR A 160 20.27 27.44 18.84
C THR A 160 21.57 27.24 19.63
N VAL A 161 22.17 28.33 20.11
CA VAL A 161 23.36 28.27 20.97
C VAL A 161 23.00 27.66 22.32
N LEU A 162 21.94 28.17 22.98
CA LEU A 162 21.53 27.72 24.31
C LEU A 162 21.09 26.25 24.36
N THR A 163 20.33 25.77 23.38
CA THR A 163 19.86 24.36 23.35
C THR A 163 21.01 23.38 23.17
N SER A 164 22.04 23.72 22.38
CA SER A 164 23.22 22.86 22.20
C SER A 164 24.03 22.74 23.49
N THR A 165 24.23 23.86 24.21
CA THR A 165 24.96 23.88 25.47
C THR A 165 24.19 23.18 26.59
N TRP A 166 22.86 23.34 26.63
CA TRP A 166 22.03 22.69 27.65
C TRP A 166 22.05 21.17 27.54
N LYS A 167 22.00 20.62 26.33
CA LYS A 167 22.13 19.16 26.11
C LYS A 167 23.47 18.62 26.60
N MET A 168 24.54 19.39 26.42
CA MET A 168 25.87 19.02 26.93
C MET A 168 25.90 19.04 28.46
N VAL A 169 25.32 20.08 29.08
CA VAL A 169 25.27 20.21 30.55
C VAL A 169 24.40 19.13 31.18
N THR A 170 23.25 18.78 30.59
CA THR A 170 22.38 17.72 31.13
C THR A 170 22.97 16.34 30.96
N ALA A 171 23.62 16.04 29.82
CA ALA A 171 24.33 14.78 29.63
C ALA A 171 25.45 14.61 30.66
N VAL A 172 26.30 15.63 30.82
CA VAL A 172 27.37 15.63 31.84
C VAL A 172 26.80 15.49 33.25
N GLY A 173 25.72 16.21 33.57
CA GLY A 173 25.07 16.13 34.89
C GLY A 173 24.47 14.74 35.17
N PHE A 174 23.89 14.10 34.16
CA PHE A 174 23.32 12.75 34.28
C PHE A 174 24.42 11.69 34.46
N ASP A 175 25.50 11.78 33.69
CA ASP A 175 26.67 10.90 33.85
C ASP A 175 27.29 11.06 35.23
N LEU A 176 27.43 12.28 35.74
CA LEU A 176 27.91 12.55 37.10
C LEU A 176 26.98 11.95 38.17
N ALA A 177 25.66 12.03 37.97
CA ALA A 177 24.68 11.43 38.86
C ALA A 177 24.75 9.89 38.86
N LEU A 178 24.96 9.27 37.70
CA LEU A 178 25.17 7.81 37.58
C LEU A 178 26.47 7.37 38.27
N VAL A 179 27.56 8.11 38.10
CA VAL A 179 28.83 7.83 38.80
C VAL A 179 28.64 7.94 40.31
N MET A 180 27.95 8.98 40.79
CA MET A 180 27.64 9.12 42.22
C MET A 180 26.73 8.00 42.74
N LEU A 181 25.76 7.53 41.93
CA LEU A 181 24.92 6.38 42.27
C LEU A 181 25.73 5.09 42.37
N ALA A 182 26.64 4.84 41.43
CA ALA A 182 27.52 3.68 41.44
C ALA A 182 28.44 3.67 42.68
N ILE A 183 29.05 4.82 43.01
CA ILE A 183 29.84 4.98 44.25
C ILE A 183 28.97 4.75 45.49
N GLY A 184 27.72 5.21 45.47
CA GLY A 184 26.75 4.94 46.52
C GLY A 184 26.43 3.45 46.69
N ILE A 185 26.20 2.74 45.58
CA ILE A 185 25.92 1.30 45.60
C ILE A 185 27.13 0.51 46.08
N GLU A 186 28.35 0.86 45.67
CA GLU A 186 29.57 0.21 46.16
C GLU A 186 29.75 0.43 47.67
N ARG A 187 29.49 1.64 48.17
CA ARG A 187 29.52 1.94 49.61
C ARG A 187 28.44 1.22 50.42
N LEU A 188 27.31 0.86 49.81
CA LEU A 188 26.26 0.07 50.44
C LEU A 188 26.41 -1.45 50.20
N GLY A 189 27.20 -1.86 49.20
CA GLY A 189 27.36 -3.23 48.73
C GLY A 189 28.23 -4.13 49.62
N ASP A 190 29.09 -3.54 50.46
CA ASP A 190 29.96 -4.25 51.42
C ASP A 190 29.18 -5.01 52.53
N HIS A 191 27.85 -4.99 52.53
CA HIS A 191 27.01 -5.70 53.50
C HIS A 191 26.18 -6.87 52.93
N ARG A 192 26.37 -7.28 51.68
CA ARG A 192 25.68 -8.47 51.13
C ARG A 192 26.62 -9.40 50.36
N ALA A 193 27.57 -10.00 51.07
CA ALA A 193 28.18 -11.25 50.64
C ALA A 193 27.29 -12.43 51.07
N GLY A 194 26.61 -13.08 50.12
CA GLY A 194 25.78 -14.24 50.46
C GLY A 194 25.10 -14.97 49.30
N LYS A 195 25.79 -16.02 48.83
CA LYS A 195 25.31 -17.24 48.13
C LYS A 195 25.07 -17.18 46.59
N PRO A 196 25.89 -17.91 45.80
CA PRO A 196 25.53 -18.32 44.44
C PRO A 196 24.62 -19.55 44.47
N MET A 197 23.53 -19.53 43.69
CA MET A 197 22.63 -20.67 43.52
C MET A 197 22.60 -21.14 42.07
N ASN A 198 23.31 -22.25 41.86
CA ASN A 198 23.03 -23.39 40.97
C ASN A 198 22.03 -23.18 39.81
N GLU A 199 22.59 -23.11 38.61
CA GLU A 199 22.47 -24.12 37.55
C GLU A 199 21.25 -25.06 37.62
N ARG A 200 20.30 -24.90 36.69
CA ARG A 200 19.44 -26.02 36.27
C ARG A 200 19.05 -25.95 34.80
N ARG A 201 19.79 -26.73 34.04
CA ARG A 201 19.54 -27.24 32.69
C ARG A 201 18.21 -28.01 32.67
N ALA A 202 17.38 -27.81 31.66
CA ALA A 202 16.35 -28.77 31.27
C ALA A 202 16.17 -28.73 29.75
N ASP A 203 16.70 -29.78 29.15
CA ASP A 203 16.66 -30.22 27.77
C ASP A 203 15.47 -31.18 27.66
N THR A 204 14.54 -30.99 26.72
CA THR A 204 13.52 -32.01 26.42
C THR A 204 13.16 -32.06 24.94
N SER A 205 13.37 -33.26 24.41
CA SER A 205 13.21 -33.85 23.09
C SER A 205 11.78 -33.91 22.50
N ARG A 206 11.70 -33.71 21.17
CA ARG A 206 11.13 -34.55 20.04
C ARG A 206 10.37 -35.86 20.39
N PRO A 207 9.72 -36.60 19.43
CA PRO A 207 8.88 -36.34 18.22
C PRO A 207 7.47 -36.99 18.30
N GLU A 208 6.54 -36.75 17.34
CA GLU A 208 5.65 -37.84 16.86
C GLU A 208 5.05 -37.57 15.46
N LYS A 209 4.71 -38.66 14.77
CA LYS A 209 4.59 -38.89 13.33
C LYS A 209 3.20 -39.45 13.05
N THR A 210 2.44 -38.91 12.10
CA THR A 210 1.16 -39.54 11.67
C THR A 210 0.94 -39.46 10.16
N GLN A 211 0.63 -40.62 9.59
CA GLN A 211 0.35 -40.99 8.20
C GLN A 211 -1.06 -40.52 7.75
N ALA A 212 -1.21 -39.95 6.56
CA ALA A 212 -1.68 -40.55 5.29
C ALA A 212 -3.07 -41.22 5.33
N ILE A 213 -4.06 -40.64 4.63
CA ILE A 213 -5.16 -41.36 3.98
C ILE A 213 -5.52 -40.64 2.67
N GLU A 214 -5.45 -41.41 1.58
CA GLU A 214 -5.82 -41.13 0.20
C GLU A 214 -7.25 -41.62 -0.04
N ALA A 215 -8.08 -40.84 -0.74
CA ALA A 215 -9.38 -41.27 -1.24
C ALA A 215 -9.83 -40.38 -2.43
N GLU A 216 -9.67 -40.89 -3.65
CA GLU A 216 -10.57 -40.65 -4.79
C GLU A 216 -11.89 -41.40 -4.54
N PRO A 217 -13.09 -40.97 -5.03
CA PRO A 217 -13.42 -41.21 -6.45
C PRO A 217 -14.60 -40.44 -7.12
N THR A 218 -14.65 -40.63 -8.45
CA THR A 218 -15.81 -40.72 -9.37
C THR A 218 -16.44 -39.47 -9.98
N GLU A 219 -16.17 -39.34 -11.28
CA GLU A 219 -16.80 -38.45 -12.25
C GLU A 219 -18.06 -39.12 -12.84
N GLN A 220 -19.21 -38.45 -12.79
CA GLN A 220 -20.44 -38.84 -13.50
C GLN A 220 -20.70 -37.85 -14.64
N VAL A 221 -20.65 -38.37 -15.86
CA VAL A 221 -20.91 -37.63 -17.10
C VAL A 221 -22.39 -37.74 -17.47
N LEU A 222 -23.06 -36.59 -17.57
CA LEU A 222 -24.40 -36.44 -18.15
C LEU A 222 -24.32 -35.55 -19.41
N PRO A 223 -25.02 -35.89 -20.51
CA PRO A 223 -25.00 -35.10 -21.74
C PRO A 223 -25.85 -33.81 -21.60
N ALA A 224 -25.24 -32.66 -21.88
CA ALA A 224 -25.88 -31.35 -21.76
C ALA A 224 -26.70 -30.96 -23.01
N SER A 225 -27.87 -30.36 -22.75
CA SER A 225 -28.81 -29.82 -23.73
C SER A 225 -28.29 -28.56 -24.43
N LEU A 226 -28.67 -28.40 -25.70
CA LEU A 226 -28.34 -27.26 -26.55
C LEU A 226 -29.17 -26.03 -26.17
N HIS A 227 -28.58 -25.15 -25.35
CA HIS A 227 -29.10 -23.80 -25.10
C HIS A 227 -28.25 -22.73 -25.84
N PRO A 228 -28.89 -21.61 -26.25
CA PRO A 228 -28.29 -20.59 -27.11
C PRO A 228 -27.06 -19.92 -26.47
N LYS A 229 -25.98 -19.82 -27.27
CA LYS A 229 -24.68 -19.21 -26.93
C LYS A 229 -24.84 -17.70 -26.70
N LEU A 230 -25.10 -17.31 -25.46
CA LEU A 230 -24.69 -16.01 -24.94
C LEU A 230 -23.15 -15.98 -24.94
N VAL A 231 -22.57 -14.94 -25.51
CA VAL A 231 -21.12 -14.68 -25.44
C VAL A 231 -20.81 -14.36 -23.98
N ALA A 232 -20.55 -15.41 -23.20
CA ALA A 232 -20.03 -15.28 -21.85
C ALA A 232 -18.69 -14.54 -21.95
N SER A 233 -18.57 -13.44 -21.21
CA SER A 233 -17.28 -12.78 -21.00
C SER A 233 -16.27 -13.88 -20.62
N ASN A 234 -15.21 -14.05 -21.41
CA ASN A 234 -14.13 -15.00 -21.18
C ASN A 234 -13.27 -14.54 -19.99
N GLU A 235 -13.89 -14.29 -18.85
CA GLU A 235 -13.17 -14.06 -17.61
C GLU A 235 -12.66 -15.41 -17.12
N ALA A 236 -11.33 -15.54 -17.07
CA ALA A 236 -10.70 -16.72 -16.50
C ALA A 236 -11.27 -16.96 -15.09
N PRO A 237 -11.66 -18.21 -14.75
CA PRO A 237 -12.32 -18.49 -13.49
C PRO A 237 -11.45 -18.04 -12.31
N THR A 238 -12.05 -17.33 -11.35
CA THR A 238 -11.38 -16.83 -10.15
C THR A 238 -11.09 -17.98 -9.18
N GLY A 239 -9.87 -18.04 -8.65
CA GLY A 239 -9.48 -19.04 -7.67
C GLY A 239 -10.22 -18.89 -6.33
N SER A 240 -10.86 -19.95 -5.85
CA SER A 240 -11.51 -19.94 -4.53
C SER A 240 -10.46 -19.86 -3.41
N VAL A 241 -10.42 -18.71 -2.73
CA VAL A 241 -9.53 -18.44 -1.59
C VAL A 241 -9.68 -19.53 -0.51
N ARG A 242 -10.93 -19.90 -0.18
CA ARG A 242 -11.24 -20.92 0.83
C ARG A 242 -10.63 -22.28 0.50
N ALA A 243 -10.83 -22.75 -0.74
CA ALA A 243 -10.37 -24.07 -1.14
C ALA A 243 -8.84 -24.16 -1.14
N ILE A 244 -8.18 -23.11 -1.67
CA ILE A 244 -6.72 -23.07 -1.77
C ILE A 244 -6.09 -22.94 -0.37
N ILE A 245 -6.61 -22.08 0.50
CA ILE A 245 -6.11 -21.93 1.87
C ILE A 245 -6.26 -23.23 2.65
N THR A 246 -7.41 -23.91 2.56
CA THR A 246 -7.65 -25.18 3.27
C THR A 246 -6.68 -26.27 2.83
N ALA A 247 -6.31 -26.30 1.54
CA ALA A 247 -5.35 -27.26 1.02
C ALA A 247 -3.88 -26.92 1.36
N ASN A 248 -3.58 -25.64 1.67
CA ASN A 248 -2.21 -25.17 1.85
C ASN A 248 -1.84 -24.84 3.31
N LEU A 249 -2.80 -24.81 4.25
CA LEU A 249 -2.54 -24.59 5.67
C LEU A 249 -2.64 -25.89 6.47
N ALA A 250 -1.66 -26.11 7.34
CA ALA A 250 -1.71 -27.14 8.38
C ALA A 250 -1.71 -26.48 9.77
N ALA A 251 -2.40 -27.10 10.73
CA ALA A 251 -2.36 -26.65 12.12
C ALA A 251 -0.95 -26.89 12.70
N ALA A 252 -0.38 -25.87 13.31
CA ALA A 252 0.95 -25.92 13.93
C ALA A 252 0.98 -24.95 15.12
N LYS A 253 0.77 -25.48 16.32
CA LYS A 253 0.68 -24.69 17.54
C LYS A 253 1.94 -23.86 17.77
N GLY A 254 1.78 -22.56 17.97
CA GLY A 254 2.87 -21.59 18.16
C GLY A 254 3.54 -21.11 16.87
N ALA A 255 3.23 -21.68 15.70
CA ALA A 255 3.66 -21.14 14.43
C ALA A 255 2.84 -19.89 14.07
N ARG A 256 3.44 -19.02 13.26
CA ARG A 256 2.79 -17.84 12.69
C ARG A 256 3.07 -17.77 11.20
N VAL A 257 2.06 -17.41 10.42
CA VAL A 257 2.18 -17.18 8.97
C VAL A 257 1.72 -15.76 8.67
N GLU A 258 2.54 -15.00 7.98
CA GLU A 258 2.17 -13.65 7.53
C GLU A 258 1.13 -13.75 6.39
N ILE A 259 0.08 -12.91 6.42
CA ILE A 259 -0.94 -12.92 5.36
C ILE A 259 -0.32 -12.63 3.99
N ALA A 260 0.72 -11.79 3.91
CA ALA A 260 1.42 -11.49 2.67
C ALA A 260 2.06 -12.76 2.07
N GLU A 261 2.73 -13.58 2.88
CA GLU A 261 3.33 -14.85 2.47
C GLU A 261 2.26 -15.85 1.98
N LEU A 262 1.15 -15.97 2.71
CA LEU A 262 0.00 -16.76 2.29
C LEU A 262 -0.60 -16.27 0.97
N GLY A 263 -0.62 -14.94 0.74
CA GLY A 263 -1.07 -14.31 -0.49
C GLY A 263 -0.19 -14.63 -1.69
N GLU A 264 1.13 -14.60 -1.54
CA GLU A 264 2.05 -15.03 -2.60
C GLU A 264 1.89 -16.51 -2.93
N ARG A 265 1.73 -17.37 -1.91
CA ARG A 265 1.44 -18.80 -2.11
C ARG A 265 0.13 -19.02 -2.87
N TYR A 266 -0.92 -18.28 -2.52
CA TYR A 266 -2.21 -18.32 -3.21
C TYR A 266 -2.10 -17.91 -4.69
N LYS A 267 -1.31 -16.87 -5.02
CA LYS A 267 -1.07 -16.46 -6.41
C LYS A 267 -0.37 -17.55 -7.22
N VAL A 268 0.62 -18.22 -6.64
CA VAL A 268 1.34 -19.34 -7.28
C VAL A 268 0.39 -20.50 -7.58
N VAL A 269 -0.43 -20.90 -6.59
CA VAL A 269 -1.41 -21.98 -6.77
C VAL A 269 -2.49 -21.62 -7.79
N CYS A 270 -3.01 -20.39 -7.78
CA CYS A 270 -3.95 -19.92 -8.79
C CYS A 270 -3.36 -19.99 -10.21
N ARG A 271 -2.12 -19.53 -10.38
CA ARG A 271 -1.41 -19.58 -11.68
C ARG A 271 -1.22 -21.01 -12.17
N ALA A 272 -0.81 -21.93 -11.28
CA ALA A 272 -0.66 -23.34 -11.62
C ALA A 272 -1.99 -23.99 -12.04
N GLN A 273 -3.11 -23.53 -11.47
CA GLN A 273 -4.45 -24.01 -11.83
C GLN A 273 -5.08 -23.28 -13.04
N GLY A 274 -4.39 -22.35 -13.68
CA GLY A 274 -4.94 -21.53 -14.77
C GLY A 274 -6.06 -20.57 -14.32
N LYS A 275 -6.11 -20.24 -13.03
CA LYS A 275 -7.12 -19.36 -12.42
C LYS A 275 -6.55 -17.97 -12.17
N ARG A 276 -7.43 -16.96 -12.22
CA ARG A 276 -7.06 -15.60 -11.82
C ARG A 276 -7.07 -15.48 -10.29
N ALA A 277 -6.00 -14.93 -9.72
CA ALA A 277 -5.94 -14.59 -8.31
C ALA A 277 -6.81 -13.35 -8.03
N VAL A 278 -7.53 -13.34 -6.91
CA VAL A 278 -8.25 -12.14 -6.44
C VAL A 278 -7.30 -11.00 -6.08
N PRO A 279 -7.74 -9.73 -6.16
CA PRO A 279 -6.96 -8.59 -5.70
C PRO A 279 -6.56 -8.71 -4.22
N PRO A 280 -5.42 -8.12 -3.80
CA PRO A 280 -4.92 -8.23 -2.42
C PRO A 280 -5.93 -7.78 -1.35
N ALA A 281 -6.67 -6.69 -1.59
CA ALA A 281 -7.66 -6.20 -0.63
C ALA A 281 -8.83 -7.20 -0.40
N GLU A 282 -9.31 -7.81 -1.48
CA GLU A 282 -10.34 -8.85 -1.43
C GLU A 282 -9.81 -10.13 -0.80
N PHE A 283 -8.55 -10.49 -1.08
CA PHE A 283 -7.87 -11.63 -0.48
C PHE A 283 -7.83 -11.53 1.05
N VAL A 284 -7.33 -10.40 1.59
CA VAL A 284 -7.24 -10.16 3.04
C VAL A 284 -8.61 -10.26 3.69
N THR A 285 -9.64 -9.66 3.07
CA THR A 285 -11.03 -9.72 3.55
C THR A 285 -11.56 -11.16 3.58
N ALA A 286 -11.33 -11.94 2.51
CA ALA A 286 -11.76 -13.33 2.43
C ALA A 286 -11.03 -14.23 3.44
N VAL A 287 -9.73 -14.01 3.67
CA VAL A 287 -8.94 -14.71 4.69
C VAL A 287 -9.46 -14.39 6.09
N ALA A 288 -9.73 -13.12 6.39
CA ALA A 288 -10.26 -12.71 7.69
C ALA A 288 -11.62 -13.37 7.97
N GLN A 289 -12.53 -13.35 7.00
CA GLN A 289 -13.83 -14.04 7.12
C GLN A 289 -13.68 -15.54 7.31
N PHE A 290 -12.73 -16.17 6.61
CA PHE A 290 -12.44 -17.59 6.75
C PHE A 290 -11.90 -17.93 8.15
N CYS A 291 -10.96 -17.13 8.67
CA CYS A 291 -10.40 -17.31 10.01
C CYS A 291 -11.46 -17.17 11.10
N THR A 292 -12.31 -16.14 11.01
CA THR A 292 -13.43 -15.94 11.94
C THR A 292 -14.37 -17.14 11.98
N LYS A 293 -14.68 -17.74 10.82
CA LYS A 293 -15.54 -18.93 10.74
C LYS A 293 -14.89 -20.18 11.33
N LEU A 294 -13.56 -20.30 11.29
CA LEU A 294 -12.81 -21.43 11.84
C LEU A 294 -12.31 -21.21 13.28
N GLY A 295 -12.49 -20.01 13.84
CA GLY A 295 -11.94 -19.67 15.16
C GLY A 295 -10.41 -19.53 15.17
N LEU A 296 -9.78 -19.28 14.03
CA LEU A 296 -8.35 -19.00 13.94
C LEU A 296 -8.07 -17.57 14.40
N LYS A 297 -7.03 -17.38 15.21
CA LYS A 297 -6.64 -16.06 15.72
C LYS A 297 -5.82 -15.32 14.69
N LEU A 298 -6.27 -14.12 14.34
CA LEU A 298 -5.50 -13.12 13.61
C LEU A 298 -4.87 -12.16 14.61
N LYS A 299 -3.58 -11.87 14.44
CA LYS A 299 -2.86 -10.91 15.28
C LYS A 299 -2.18 -9.88 14.40
N ASP A 300 -2.38 -8.61 14.75
CA ASP A 300 -1.66 -7.48 14.17
C ASP A 300 -0.40 -7.22 15.01
N VAL A 301 0.75 -7.19 14.36
CA VAL A 301 2.06 -6.91 14.97
C VAL A 301 2.85 -6.05 13.98
N ASP A 302 3.22 -4.84 14.38
CA ASP A 302 4.03 -3.92 13.58
C ASP A 302 3.46 -3.66 12.17
N ASP A 303 2.15 -3.38 12.08
CA ASP A 303 1.40 -3.15 10.83
C ASP A 303 1.35 -4.37 9.88
N GLN A 304 1.65 -5.57 10.39
CA GLN A 304 1.57 -6.82 9.66
C GLN A 304 0.54 -7.77 10.30
N LEU A 305 -0.32 -8.35 9.47
CA LEU A 305 -1.31 -9.34 9.89
C LEU A 305 -0.73 -10.75 9.81
N TYR A 306 -0.82 -11.46 10.93
CA TYR A 306 -0.38 -12.84 11.07
C TYR A 306 -1.54 -13.77 11.44
N LEU A 307 -1.61 -14.94 10.82
CA LEU A 307 -2.40 -16.07 11.31
C LEU A 307 -1.59 -16.83 12.36
N MET A 308 -2.21 -17.09 13.52
CA MET A 308 -1.59 -17.85 14.62
C MET A 308 -1.95 -19.34 14.54
N ASP A 309 -1.07 -20.18 15.08
CA ASP A 309 -1.25 -21.63 15.24
C ASP A 309 -1.42 -22.42 13.93
N VAL A 310 -0.90 -21.86 12.82
CA VAL A 310 -0.91 -22.48 11.49
C VAL A 310 0.45 -22.34 10.82
N GLN A 311 0.76 -23.25 9.89
CA GLN A 311 1.93 -23.20 9.02
C GLN A 311 1.54 -23.50 7.57
N LEU A 312 2.32 -22.97 6.62
CA LEU A 312 2.18 -23.31 5.21
C LEU A 312 2.71 -24.74 4.97
N THR A 313 1.94 -25.53 4.23
CA THR A 313 2.39 -26.84 3.74
C THR A 313 3.29 -26.67 2.52
N GLU A 314 4.29 -27.54 2.41
CA GLU A 314 5.13 -27.63 1.23
C GLU A 314 4.26 -28.04 0.03
N VAL A 315 4.21 -27.18 -0.99
CA VAL A 315 3.59 -27.47 -2.28
C VAL A 315 4.54 -28.45 -2.92
N ARG A 316 4.10 -29.71 -3.02
CA ARG A 316 4.72 -30.66 -3.92
C ARG A 316 4.54 -30.10 -5.32
N GLU A 317 5.64 -29.68 -5.94
CA GLU A 317 5.66 -29.41 -7.38
C GLU A 317 5.27 -30.71 -8.08
N THR A 318 4.02 -30.79 -8.53
CA THR A 318 3.58 -31.84 -9.44
C THR A 318 4.20 -31.53 -10.79
N ALA A 319 5.27 -32.26 -11.12
CA ALA A 319 5.98 -32.20 -12.39
C ALA A 319 5.10 -32.66 -13.56
#